data_AF-D4C696-F1
#
_entry.id   AF-D4C696-F1
#
_cell.length_a   1.000
_cell.length_b   1.000
_cell.length_c   1.000
_cell.angle_alpha   90.00
_cell.angle_beta   90.00
_cell.angle_gamma   90.00
#
_symmetry.space_group_name_H-M   'P 1'
#
loop_
_entity.id
_entity.type
_entity.pdbx_description
1 polymer ?
#
loop_
_entity_poly.entity_id
_entity_poly.type
_entity_poly.pdbx_seq_one_letter_code
_entity_poly.pdbx_strand_id
1 'polypeptide(L)'
;RIYEVPLLPYMDRPADTREGCKHRCTNAAMEYFKSEVMEMCHREGLYQIDLLNGSKERITEREYWAAKKGQLALDKENAAREAAGQPTKPTKFETDKAKLRRTIRQALSQAASFDEFSSLLLREGVTVKESRGRLSYLTPDRTKPITARKLGDDFDKAAVLALLTQNANRAAEQTKAIPEYPAAAKKPSQGEKTAKTTPADNTLQRMVDREAKRAEGKGVGYDRWAAKHNLKQMAATVTAYQQYGFSSPEELDEACSAAYAAMQESLAELKQVEKTLNGKKELQRQVLAYSKTRPVRDGLKQQKNAKAKAAYRQKYESDFIIADAAARYFRENGISKLPSYKALQAEIETLIQEKNSGYNDYRAKREEYRRLQTVKGNIDQILHRERKPVKRQEQER
;
A
#
# COMPACT_ATOMS: atom_id res chain seq x y z
N ARG A 1 -4.19 -31.55 17.39
CA ARG A 1 -4.08 -32.77 16.55
C ARG A 1 -4.54 -32.39 15.15
N ILE A 2 -3.86 -32.87 14.10
CA ILE A 2 -4.18 -32.50 12.71
C ILE A 2 -5.30 -33.45 12.26
N TYR A 3 -6.55 -33.01 12.40
CA TYR A 3 -7.71 -33.81 12.02
C TYR A 3 -7.88 -33.84 10.49
N GLU A 4 -8.59 -34.84 9.97
CA GLU A 4 -8.99 -34.85 8.57
C GLU A 4 -9.81 -33.59 8.24
N VAL A 5 -9.42 -32.88 7.18
CA VAL A 5 -10.05 -31.63 6.75
C VAL A 5 -10.82 -31.85 5.44
N PRO A 6 -11.89 -31.08 5.17
CA PRO A 6 -12.58 -31.18 3.89
C PRO A 6 -11.63 -30.86 2.72
N LEU A 7 -11.83 -31.47 1.55
CA LEU A 7 -11.08 -31.11 0.34
C LEU A 7 -11.47 -29.70 -0.09
N LEU A 8 -10.53 -28.75 0.04
CA LEU A 8 -10.73 -27.36 -0.35
C LEU A 8 -10.19 -27.11 -1.78
N PRO A 9 -10.63 -26.05 -2.49
CA PRO A 9 -10.32 -25.84 -3.90
C PRO A 9 -8.85 -25.59 -4.21
N TYR A 10 -8.10 -25.10 -3.22
CA TYR A 10 -6.66 -24.91 -3.32
C TYR A 10 -5.87 -26.22 -3.12
N MET A 11 -6.55 -27.28 -2.66
CA MET A 11 -5.98 -28.62 -2.47
C MET A 11 -6.07 -29.42 -3.76
N ASP A 12 -5.03 -30.20 -4.06
CA ASP A 12 -4.87 -30.87 -5.36
C ASP A 12 -5.34 -32.33 -5.30
N ARG A 13 -5.15 -33.00 -4.16
CA ARG A 13 -5.36 -34.45 -4.04
C ARG A 13 -6.15 -34.84 -2.80
N PRO A 14 -6.88 -35.98 -2.81
CA PRO A 14 -7.52 -36.52 -1.62
C PRO A 14 -6.56 -36.89 -0.47
N ALA A 15 -5.26 -37.01 -0.73
CA ALA A 15 -4.27 -37.20 0.34
C ALA A 15 -4.03 -35.92 1.15
N ASP A 16 -4.28 -34.74 0.55
CA ASP A 16 -4.08 -33.43 1.18
C ASP A 16 -5.04 -33.17 2.35
N THR A 17 -6.08 -34.00 2.48
CA THR A 17 -7.10 -33.94 3.53
C THR A 17 -6.88 -34.91 4.69
N ARG A 18 -5.91 -35.83 4.57
CA ARG A 18 -5.73 -36.93 5.52
C ARG A 18 -4.79 -36.56 6.65
N GLU A 19 -5.09 -37.03 7.86
CA GLU A 19 -4.20 -36.89 9.01
C GLU A 19 -2.82 -37.51 8.71
N GLY A 20 -1.76 -36.81 9.10
CA GLY A 20 -0.37 -37.25 8.90
C GLY A 20 0.16 -37.14 7.47
N CYS A 21 -0.67 -36.81 6.47
CA CYS A 21 -0.23 -36.56 5.11
C CYS A 21 0.25 -35.11 4.92
N LYS A 22 1.36 -34.93 4.21
CA LYS A 22 1.87 -33.60 3.87
C LYS A 22 1.02 -33.00 2.75
N HIS A 23 0.62 -31.75 2.92
CA HIS A 23 -0.05 -30.97 1.89
C HIS A 23 0.88 -30.70 0.71
N ARG A 24 0.39 -30.85 -0.52
CA ARG A 24 1.16 -30.47 -1.70
C ARG A 24 1.24 -28.94 -1.83
N CYS A 25 2.44 -28.39 -1.92
CA CYS A 25 2.65 -26.96 -2.19
C CYS A 25 2.41 -26.64 -3.69
N THR A 26 1.15 -26.61 -4.11
CA THR A 26 0.75 -26.08 -5.42
C THR A 26 0.71 -24.54 -5.41
N ASN A 27 0.68 -23.90 -6.57
CA ASN A 27 0.53 -22.44 -6.65
C ASN A 27 -0.76 -21.97 -5.98
N ALA A 28 -1.88 -22.67 -6.22
CA ALA A 28 -3.17 -22.35 -5.61
C ALA A 28 -3.12 -22.47 -4.08
N ALA A 29 -2.52 -23.54 -3.54
CA ALA A 29 -2.31 -23.68 -2.11
C ALA A 29 -1.44 -22.55 -1.53
N MET A 30 -0.34 -22.20 -2.23
CA MET A 30 0.54 -21.12 -1.79
C MET A 30 -0.14 -19.75 -1.83
N GLU A 31 -0.91 -19.45 -2.87
CA GLU A 31 -1.70 -18.21 -2.96
C GLU A 31 -2.74 -18.13 -1.84
N TYR A 32 -3.45 -19.22 -1.56
CA TYR A 32 -4.39 -19.28 -0.45
C TYR A 32 -3.71 -19.05 0.91
N PHE A 33 -2.59 -19.72 1.20
CA PHE A 33 -1.89 -19.51 2.48
C PHE A 33 -1.31 -18.11 2.62
N LYS A 34 -0.80 -17.53 1.54
CA LYS A 34 -0.32 -16.14 1.52
C LYS A 34 -1.46 -15.16 1.81
N SER A 35 -2.64 -15.38 1.24
CA SER A 35 -3.80 -14.53 1.48
C SER A 35 -4.28 -14.63 2.94
N GLU A 36 -4.38 -15.85 3.50
CA GLU A 36 -4.72 -16.06 4.92
C GLU A 36 -3.71 -15.37 5.87
N VAL A 37 -2.41 -15.47 5.59
CA VAL A 37 -1.38 -14.76 6.37
C VAL A 37 -1.58 -13.25 6.30
N MET A 38 -1.83 -12.70 5.11
CA MET A 38 -2.14 -11.28 4.96
C MET A 38 -3.41 -10.88 5.72
N GLU A 39 -4.49 -11.69 5.65
CA GLU A 39 -5.73 -11.43 6.40
C GLU A 39 -5.49 -11.42 7.92
N MET A 40 -4.68 -12.36 8.44
CA MET A 40 -4.31 -12.41 9.85
C MET A 40 -3.50 -11.17 10.25
N CYS A 41 -2.49 -10.80 9.47
CA CYS A 41 -1.70 -9.60 9.76
C CYS A 41 -2.57 -8.34 9.74
N HIS A 42 -3.49 -8.20 8.78
CA HIS A 42 -4.41 -7.07 8.73
C HIS A 42 -5.33 -7.01 9.95
N ARG A 43 -5.87 -8.15 10.38
CA ARG A 43 -6.71 -8.27 11.58
C ARG A 43 -5.98 -7.81 12.84
N GLU A 44 -4.72 -8.21 12.98
CA GLU A 44 -3.86 -7.86 14.12
C GLU A 44 -3.19 -6.48 13.98
N GLY A 45 -3.48 -5.74 12.91
CA GLY A 45 -2.88 -4.42 12.66
C GLY A 45 -1.38 -4.45 12.36
N LEU A 46 -0.84 -5.60 11.97
CA LEU A 46 0.58 -5.80 11.67
C LEU A 46 0.92 -5.36 10.24
N TYR A 47 2.14 -4.84 10.07
CA TYR A 47 2.67 -4.55 8.74
C TYR A 47 3.03 -5.85 8.02
N GLN A 48 2.39 -6.08 6.88
CA GLN A 48 2.65 -7.23 6.03
C GLN A 48 2.88 -6.75 4.60
N ILE A 49 4.02 -7.15 4.02
CA ILE A 49 4.30 -6.93 2.60
C ILE A 49 3.32 -7.79 1.80
N ASP A 50 2.81 -7.25 0.69
CA ASP A 50 1.97 -8.00 -0.24
C ASP A 50 2.68 -9.28 -0.69
N LEU A 51 2.10 -10.42 -0.35
CA LEU A 51 2.63 -11.74 -0.66
C LEU A 51 2.08 -12.32 -1.96
N LEU A 52 0.95 -11.78 -2.41
CA LEU A 52 0.19 -12.26 -3.57
C LEU A 52 0.72 -11.63 -4.85
N ASN A 53 0.98 -10.32 -4.80
CA ASN A 53 1.54 -9.59 -5.93
C ASN A 53 3.07 -9.49 -5.83
N GLY A 54 3.73 -9.23 -6.95
CA GLY A 54 5.16 -8.95 -6.93
C GLY A 54 5.45 -7.55 -6.39
N SER A 55 6.72 -7.32 -6.06
CA SER A 55 7.17 -6.04 -5.53
C SER A 55 7.20 -4.98 -6.63
N LYS A 56 6.56 -3.83 -6.37
CA LYS A 56 6.68 -2.59 -7.17
C LYS A 56 8.13 -2.28 -7.52
N GLU A 57 9.00 -2.35 -6.52
CA GLU A 57 10.46 -2.33 -6.67
C GLU A 57 11.07 -3.64 -6.20
N ARG A 58 11.70 -4.37 -7.13
CA ARG A 58 12.36 -5.63 -6.82
C ARG A 58 13.82 -5.40 -6.45
N ILE A 59 14.10 -5.36 -5.15
CA ILE A 59 15.46 -5.29 -4.61
C ILE A 59 15.91 -6.70 -4.25
N THR A 60 16.87 -7.23 -5.00
CA THR A 60 17.48 -8.53 -4.67
C THR A 60 18.39 -8.41 -3.46
N GLU A 61 18.58 -9.46 -2.67
CA GLU A 61 19.50 -9.46 -1.52
C GLU A 61 20.91 -9.00 -1.89
N ARG A 62 21.43 -9.45 -3.04
CA ARG A 62 22.73 -9.00 -3.57
C ARG A 62 22.79 -7.48 -3.79
N GLU A 63 21.70 -6.90 -4.29
CA GLU A 63 21.59 -5.46 -4.53
C GLU A 63 21.48 -4.69 -3.22
N TYR A 64 20.71 -5.20 -2.25
CA TYR A 64 20.63 -4.63 -0.90
C TYR A 64 22.01 -4.56 -0.23
N TRP A 65 22.77 -5.65 -0.26
CA TRP A 65 24.12 -5.67 0.30
C TRP A 65 25.11 -4.81 -0.49
N ALA A 66 24.98 -4.74 -1.81
CA ALA A 66 25.78 -3.83 -2.64
C ALA A 66 25.52 -2.37 -2.26
N ALA A 67 24.25 -1.99 -2.06
CA ALA A 67 23.89 -0.65 -1.59
C ALA A 67 24.49 -0.36 -0.21
N LYS A 68 24.35 -1.29 0.74
CA LYS A 68 24.86 -1.11 2.10
C LYS A 68 26.39 -1.01 2.15
N LYS A 69 27.10 -1.88 1.43
CA LYS A 69 28.57 -1.84 1.34
C LYS A 69 29.07 -0.58 0.63
N GLY A 70 28.40 -0.19 -0.46
CA GLY A 70 28.73 1.03 -1.20
C GLY A 70 28.52 2.30 -0.36
N GLN A 71 27.43 2.35 0.40
CA GLN A 71 27.17 3.46 1.35
C GLN A 71 28.26 3.55 2.40
N LEU A 72 28.63 2.43 3.03
CA LEU A 72 29.72 2.41 4.02
C LEU A 72 31.07 2.87 3.44
N ALA A 73 31.36 2.54 2.18
CA ALA A 73 32.57 3.00 1.51
C ALA A 73 32.52 4.50 1.21
N LEU A 74 31.37 5.00 0.76
CA LEU A 74 31.11 6.41 0.48
C LEU A 74 31.21 7.26 1.76
N ASP A 75 30.64 6.78 2.87
CA ASP A 75 30.70 7.45 4.17
C ASP A 75 32.13 7.55 4.69
N LYS A 76 32.93 6.48 4.53
CA LYS A 76 34.36 6.49 4.88
C LYS A 76 35.15 7.48 4.03
N GLU A 77 34.89 7.53 2.72
CA GLU A 77 35.56 8.49 1.84
C GLU A 77 35.16 9.92 2.17
N ASN A 78 33.88 10.18 2.43
CA ASN A 78 33.39 11.49 2.84
C ASN A 78 34.00 11.94 4.17
N ALA A 79 34.08 11.05 5.17
CA ALA A 79 34.74 11.36 6.44
C ALA A 79 36.23 11.71 6.25
N ALA A 80 36.94 11.01 5.36
CA ALA A 80 38.34 11.32 5.04
C ALA A 80 38.48 12.67 4.31
N ARG A 81 37.57 12.98 3.38
CA ARG A 81 37.55 14.28 2.68
C ARG A 81 37.22 15.43 3.61
N GLU A 82 36.26 15.26 4.51
CA GLU A 82 35.92 16.24 5.55
C GLU A 82 37.13 16.51 6.46
N ALA A 83 37.82 15.46 6.90
CA ALA A 83 39.05 15.59 7.70
C ALA A 83 40.18 16.34 6.94
N ALA A 84 40.22 16.20 5.62
CA ALA A 84 41.16 16.92 4.74
C ALA A 84 40.67 18.32 4.30
N GLY A 85 39.52 18.80 4.80
CA GLY A 85 38.95 20.10 4.43
C GLY A 85 38.44 20.18 2.98
N GLN A 86 38.22 19.05 2.32
CA GLN A 86 37.74 18.96 0.94
C GLN A 86 36.21 18.85 0.87
N PRO A 87 35.57 19.30 -0.23
CA PRO A 87 34.14 19.11 -0.43
C PRO A 87 33.78 17.61 -0.51
N THR A 88 32.72 17.25 0.22
CA THR A 88 32.16 15.89 0.26
C THR A 88 31.56 15.49 -1.08
N LYS A 89 31.65 14.19 -1.41
CA LYS A 89 30.90 13.56 -2.50
C LYS A 89 29.39 13.54 -2.16
N PRO A 90 28.51 13.13 -3.10
CA PRO A 90 27.13 12.79 -2.75
C PRO A 90 27.07 11.91 -1.50
N THR A 91 26.05 12.16 -0.68
CA THR A 91 25.83 11.51 0.63
C THR A 91 25.13 10.17 0.51
N LYS A 92 24.51 9.87 -0.64
CA LYS A 92 23.77 8.63 -0.88
C LYS A 92 24.42 7.82 -2.00
N PHE A 93 24.77 6.58 -1.70
CA PHE A 93 25.21 5.61 -2.68
C PHE A 93 24.00 5.05 -3.44
N GLU A 94 24.02 5.15 -4.77
CA GLU A 94 23.00 4.57 -5.64
C GLU A 94 23.60 3.39 -6.41
N THR A 95 22.91 2.25 -6.42
CA THR A 95 23.28 1.13 -7.31
C THR A 95 22.84 1.43 -8.74
N ASP A 96 23.48 0.83 -9.74
CA ASP A 96 23.11 1.03 -11.16
C ASP A 96 21.63 0.77 -11.43
N LYS A 97 21.07 -0.27 -10.77
CA LYS A 97 19.64 -0.58 -10.87
C LYS A 97 18.78 0.47 -10.19
N ALA A 98 19.18 0.99 -9.03
CA ALA A 98 18.45 2.06 -8.35
C ALA A 98 18.45 3.35 -9.20
N LYS A 99 19.61 3.70 -9.77
CA LYS A 99 19.74 4.82 -10.72
C LYS A 99 18.82 4.62 -11.91
N LEU A 100 18.81 3.43 -12.52
CA LEU A 100 17.93 3.10 -13.63
C LEU A 100 16.43 3.19 -13.26
N ARG A 101 16.01 2.67 -12.10
CA ARG A 101 14.62 2.80 -11.63
C ARG A 101 14.23 4.28 -11.49
N ARG A 102 15.12 5.11 -10.93
CA ARG A 102 14.90 6.56 -10.79
C ARG A 102 14.76 7.24 -12.15
N THR A 103 15.66 6.95 -13.09
CA THR A 103 15.62 7.50 -14.46
C THR A 103 14.33 7.11 -15.18
N ILE A 104 13.89 5.85 -15.07
CA ILE A 104 12.63 5.40 -15.67
C ILE A 104 11.43 6.15 -15.07
N ARG A 105 11.36 6.31 -13.75
CA ARG A 105 10.28 7.07 -13.11
C ARG A 105 10.25 8.53 -13.52
N GLN A 106 11.41 9.14 -13.64
CA GLN A 106 11.52 10.52 -14.10
C GLN A 106 11.01 10.66 -15.54
N ALA A 107 11.40 9.76 -16.44
CA ALA A 107 10.88 9.75 -17.81
C ALA A 107 9.36 9.50 -17.84
N LEU A 108 8.86 8.56 -17.04
CA LEU A 108 7.43 8.28 -16.92
C LEU A 108 6.63 9.45 -16.33
N SER A 109 7.22 10.29 -15.50
CA SER A 109 6.52 11.46 -14.96
C SER A 109 6.29 12.57 -15.99
N GLN A 110 7.02 12.54 -17.11
CA GLN A 110 7.01 13.58 -18.14
C GLN A 110 6.38 13.10 -19.46
N ALA A 111 6.47 11.81 -19.76
CA ALA A 111 5.98 11.26 -21.02
C ALA A 111 4.46 11.00 -20.99
N ALA A 112 3.77 11.33 -22.07
CA ALA A 112 2.40 10.95 -22.35
C ALA A 112 2.30 9.84 -23.41
N SER A 113 3.38 9.56 -24.14
CA SER A 113 3.45 8.48 -25.13
C SER A 113 4.70 7.61 -24.96
N PHE A 114 4.69 6.43 -25.58
CA PHE A 114 5.83 5.51 -25.53
C PHE A 114 7.05 6.07 -26.27
N ASP A 115 6.84 6.81 -27.37
CA ASP A 115 7.93 7.41 -28.15
C ASP A 115 8.60 8.55 -27.38
N GLU A 116 7.83 9.37 -26.66
CA GLU A 116 8.35 10.38 -25.74
C GLU A 116 9.13 9.74 -24.59
N PHE A 117 8.58 8.68 -24.00
CA PHE A 117 9.24 7.94 -22.94
C PHE A 117 10.59 7.37 -23.39
N SER A 118 10.63 6.75 -24.57
CA SER A 118 11.86 6.23 -25.18
C SER A 118 12.88 7.36 -25.44
N SER A 119 12.41 8.50 -25.95
CA SER A 119 13.25 9.66 -26.23
C SER A 119 13.85 10.28 -24.97
N LEU A 120 13.07 10.41 -23.89
CA LEU A 120 13.56 10.91 -22.60
C LEU A 120 14.59 9.97 -21.98
N LEU A 121 14.39 8.65 -22.08
CA LEU A 121 15.38 7.69 -21.62
C LEU A 121 16.66 7.73 -22.46
N LEU A 122 16.54 7.93 -23.77
CA LEU A 122 17.69 8.04 -24.67
C LEU A 122 18.56 9.27 -24.35
N ARG A 123 17.95 10.40 -23.93
CA ARG A 123 18.70 11.60 -23.46
C ARG A 123 19.57 11.31 -22.24
N GLU A 124 19.12 10.40 -21.39
CA GLU A 124 19.85 9.90 -20.21
C GLU A 124 20.79 8.72 -20.56
N GLY A 125 20.96 8.40 -21.85
CA GLY A 125 21.79 7.32 -22.35
C GLY A 125 21.20 5.92 -22.18
N VAL A 126 19.91 5.81 -21.84
CA VAL A 126 19.21 4.53 -21.63
C VAL A 126 18.39 4.16 -22.86
N THR A 127 18.70 3.03 -23.50
CA THR A 127 17.90 2.51 -24.61
C THR A 127 16.84 1.52 -24.12
N VAL A 128 15.59 1.70 -24.52
CA VAL A 128 14.50 0.75 -24.26
C VAL A 128 14.32 -0.16 -25.46
N LYS A 129 14.25 -1.47 -25.21
CA LYS A 129 13.91 -2.47 -26.22
C LYS A 129 12.76 -3.34 -25.76
N GLU A 130 11.78 -3.52 -26.63
CA GLU A 130 10.77 -4.55 -26.46
C GLU A 130 11.24 -5.87 -27.09
N SER A 131 11.13 -6.97 -26.35
CA SER A 131 11.29 -8.31 -26.91
C SER A 131 10.38 -9.31 -26.20
N ARG A 132 9.69 -10.16 -26.97
CA ARG A 132 8.78 -11.20 -26.43
C ARG A 132 7.78 -10.64 -25.40
N GLY A 133 7.21 -9.47 -25.67
CA GLY A 133 6.24 -8.79 -24.79
C GLY A 133 6.82 -8.18 -23.51
N ARG A 134 8.15 -8.06 -23.38
CA ARG A 134 8.81 -7.51 -22.19
C ARG A 134 9.71 -6.34 -22.55
N LEU A 135 9.72 -5.32 -21.70
CA LEU A 135 10.65 -4.21 -21.79
C LEU A 135 12.01 -4.61 -21.17
N SER A 136 13.07 -4.17 -21.83
CA SER A 136 14.44 -4.28 -21.36
C SER A 136 15.16 -2.96 -21.56
N TYR A 137 15.98 -2.58 -20.59
CA TYR A 137 16.63 -1.28 -20.51
C TYR A 137 18.15 -1.46 -20.57
N LEU A 138 18.80 -0.83 -21.55
CA LEU A 138 20.26 -0.84 -21.70
C LEU A 138 20.83 0.49 -21.20
N THR A 139 21.61 0.44 -20.14
CA THR A 139 22.36 1.58 -19.60
C THR A 139 23.71 1.72 -20.31
N PRO A 140 24.31 2.92 -20.38
CA PRO A 140 25.56 3.14 -21.13
C PRO A 140 26.73 2.32 -20.57
N ASP A 141 26.73 2.07 -19.26
CA ASP A 141 27.79 1.34 -18.57
C ASP A 141 27.70 -0.20 -18.73
N ARG A 142 26.71 -0.71 -19.49
CA ARG A 142 26.44 -2.16 -19.60
C ARG A 142 26.34 -2.62 -21.04
N THR A 143 26.86 -3.82 -21.29
CA THR A 143 26.73 -4.51 -22.59
C THR A 143 25.44 -5.31 -22.73
N LYS A 144 24.85 -5.75 -21.62
CA LYS A 144 23.61 -6.54 -21.59
C LYS A 144 22.46 -5.75 -20.95
N PRO A 145 21.27 -5.73 -21.57
CA PRO A 145 20.14 -4.98 -21.04
C PRO A 145 19.58 -5.64 -19.78
N ILE A 146 19.00 -4.81 -18.91
CA ILE A 146 18.30 -5.23 -17.69
C ILE A 146 16.81 -5.36 -18.02
N THR A 147 16.25 -6.56 -17.84
CA THR A 147 14.82 -6.79 -18.07
C THR A 147 13.97 -6.13 -16.99
N ALA A 148 12.81 -5.57 -17.36
CA ALA A 148 11.86 -4.94 -16.44
C ALA A 148 11.54 -5.75 -15.18
N ARG A 149 11.29 -7.06 -15.33
CA ARG A 149 11.11 -8.02 -14.22
C ARG A 149 12.17 -7.96 -13.12
N LYS A 150 13.42 -7.57 -13.44
CA LYS A 150 14.52 -7.45 -12.46
C LYS A 150 14.50 -6.12 -11.70
N LEU A 151 13.77 -5.14 -12.21
CA LEU A 151 13.59 -3.81 -11.60
C LEU A 151 12.36 -3.79 -10.70
N GLY A 152 11.28 -4.48 -11.09
CA GLY A 152 10.04 -4.56 -10.33
C GLY A 152 8.83 -4.42 -11.23
N ASP A 153 7.67 -4.65 -10.65
CA ASP A 153 6.42 -4.79 -11.42
C ASP A 153 5.94 -3.43 -11.99
N ASP A 154 6.32 -2.31 -11.36
CA ASP A 154 6.06 -0.93 -11.87
C ASP A 154 6.77 -0.65 -13.22
N PHE A 155 7.79 -1.44 -13.55
CA PHE A 155 8.63 -1.23 -14.74
C PHE A 155 8.27 -2.16 -15.90
N ASP A 156 7.34 -3.09 -15.68
CA ASP A 156 6.86 -4.00 -16.70
C ASP A 156 6.03 -3.26 -17.75
N LYS A 157 5.92 -3.86 -18.95
CA LYS A 157 5.29 -3.21 -20.12
C LYS A 157 3.87 -2.73 -19.81
N ALA A 158 3.06 -3.56 -19.15
CA ALA A 158 1.68 -3.23 -18.83
C ALA A 158 1.58 -2.02 -17.89
N ALA A 159 2.40 -1.99 -16.83
CA ALA A 159 2.43 -0.88 -15.88
C ALA A 159 2.90 0.43 -16.55
N VAL A 160 3.96 0.36 -17.36
CA VAL A 160 4.49 1.49 -18.13
C VAL A 160 3.42 2.06 -19.06
N LEU A 161 2.77 1.22 -19.86
CA LEU A 161 1.74 1.67 -20.81
C LEU A 161 0.53 2.25 -20.10
N ALA A 162 0.06 1.62 -19.02
CA ALA A 162 -1.07 2.13 -18.24
C ALA A 162 -0.79 3.53 -17.67
N LEU A 163 0.42 3.76 -17.17
CA LEU A 163 0.82 5.06 -16.65
C LEU A 163 0.91 6.12 -17.77
N LEU A 164 1.45 5.75 -18.94
CA LEU A 164 1.49 6.66 -20.09
C LEU A 164 0.09 7.03 -20.58
N THR A 165 -0.83 6.07 -20.63
CA THR A 165 -2.25 6.35 -20.94
C THR A 165 -2.87 7.29 -19.92
N GLN A 166 -2.60 7.10 -18.63
CA GLN A 166 -3.07 8.02 -17.60
C GLN A 166 -2.51 9.44 -17.79
N ASN A 167 -1.22 9.58 -18.13
CA ASN A 167 -0.60 10.86 -18.39
C ASN A 167 -1.19 11.54 -19.63
N ALA A 168 -1.43 10.79 -20.71
CA ALA A 168 -2.10 11.30 -21.90
C ALA A 168 -3.50 11.84 -21.60
N ASN A 169 -4.28 11.11 -20.79
CA ASN A 169 -5.61 11.55 -20.36
C ASN A 169 -5.53 12.84 -19.53
N ARG A 170 -4.60 12.93 -18.58
CA ARG A 170 -4.37 14.14 -17.78
C ARG A 170 -3.96 15.34 -18.66
N ALA A 171 -3.09 15.12 -19.63
CA ALA A 171 -2.69 16.16 -20.58
C ALA A 171 -3.87 16.64 -21.44
N ALA A 172 -4.75 15.72 -21.87
CA ALA A 172 -5.96 16.02 -22.62
C ALA A 172 -7.03 16.74 -21.78
N GLU A 173 -7.14 16.44 -20.48
CA GLU A 173 -8.03 17.14 -19.55
C GLU A 173 -7.53 18.56 -19.26
N GLN A 174 -6.22 18.73 -19.07
CA GLN A 174 -5.61 20.06 -18.89
C GLN A 174 -5.77 20.96 -20.13
N THR A 175 -5.76 20.40 -21.34
CA THR A 175 -6.01 21.17 -22.57
C THR A 175 -7.49 21.51 -22.79
N LYS A 176 -8.43 20.77 -22.19
CA LYS A 176 -9.87 21.05 -22.27
C LYS A 176 -10.37 22.06 -21.25
N ALA A 177 -9.60 22.34 -20.18
CA ALA A 177 -10.03 23.15 -19.05
C ALA A 177 -9.69 24.66 -19.15
N ILE A 178 -9.61 25.23 -20.36
CA ILE A 178 -9.45 26.68 -20.54
C ILE A 178 -10.77 27.28 -21.08
N PRO A 179 -11.69 27.76 -20.21
CA PRO A 179 -12.55 28.88 -20.55
C PRO A 179 -11.72 30.16 -20.52
N GLU A 180 -11.63 30.81 -21.66
CA GLU A 180 -10.97 32.08 -21.91
C GLU A 180 -11.53 33.17 -20.97
N TYR A 181 -10.68 33.72 -20.09
CA TYR A 181 -10.91 35.02 -19.43
C TYR A 181 -9.67 35.90 -19.64
N PRO A 182 -9.85 37.21 -19.91
CA PRO A 182 -8.77 38.06 -20.38
C PRO A 182 -7.84 38.53 -19.26
N ALA A 183 -6.55 38.42 -19.57
CA ALA A 183 -5.36 39.08 -19.05
C ALA A 183 -5.49 40.05 -17.84
N ALA A 184 -4.82 39.67 -16.74
CA ALA A 184 -4.26 40.62 -15.79
C ALA A 184 -2.75 40.32 -15.60
N ALA A 185 -1.94 41.26 -16.06
CA ALA A 185 -0.48 41.21 -16.10
C ALA A 185 0.17 41.14 -14.71
N LYS A 186 1.12 40.22 -14.50
CA LYS A 186 2.27 40.43 -13.61
C LYS A 186 3.54 39.80 -14.20
N LYS A 187 4.62 40.61 -14.16
CA LYS A 187 5.94 40.43 -14.78
C LYS A 187 6.77 39.31 -14.12
N PRO A 188 7.78 38.76 -14.83
CA PRO A 188 8.66 37.71 -14.32
C PRO A 188 9.85 38.27 -13.52
N SER A 189 10.26 37.56 -12.47
CA SER A 189 11.57 37.76 -11.83
C SER A 189 12.40 36.48 -11.96
N GLN A 190 13.43 36.54 -12.80
CA GLN A 190 14.56 35.60 -12.77
C GLN A 190 15.54 35.99 -11.66
N GLY A 191 16.18 34.98 -11.06
CA GLY A 191 17.33 35.15 -10.17
C GLY A 191 17.73 33.85 -9.50
N GLU A 192 18.67 33.13 -10.10
CA GLU A 192 19.34 31.96 -9.53
C GLU A 192 19.95 32.23 -8.15
N LYS A 193 19.92 31.25 -7.25
CA LYS A 193 21.11 30.71 -6.57
C LYS A 193 20.80 29.48 -5.70
N THR A 194 21.49 28.43 -6.07
CA THR A 194 21.85 27.19 -5.35
C THR A 194 21.82 27.22 -3.81
N ALA A 195 21.17 26.21 -3.23
CA ALA A 195 21.72 25.43 -2.12
C ALA A 195 21.16 24.01 -2.16
N LYS A 196 21.98 23.06 -2.63
CA LYS A 196 21.75 21.63 -2.45
C LYS A 196 21.94 21.30 -0.98
N THR A 197 20.87 20.91 -0.30
CA THR A 197 20.96 20.06 0.89
C THR A 197 20.04 18.86 0.70
N THR A 198 20.70 17.73 0.48
CA THR A 198 20.31 16.32 0.62
C THR A 198 18.93 16.00 1.21
N PRO A 199 18.20 15.02 0.63
CA PRO A 199 16.99 14.46 1.24
C PRO A 199 17.39 13.49 2.36
N ALA A 200 17.38 13.96 3.61
CA ALA A 200 17.23 13.08 4.76
C ALA A 200 15.73 12.81 4.94
N ASP A 201 15.36 11.62 5.43
CA ASP A 201 14.01 11.22 5.78
C ASP A 201 13.22 12.32 6.51
N ASN A 202 12.52 13.17 5.75
CA ASN A 202 11.57 14.15 6.26
C ASN A 202 10.27 13.40 6.55
N THR A 203 10.30 12.49 7.53
CA THR A 203 9.05 12.13 8.22
C THR A 203 8.63 13.38 8.97
N LEU A 204 7.69 14.11 8.36
CA LEU A 204 7.04 15.25 8.96
C LEU A 204 6.43 14.79 10.30
N GLN A 205 6.92 15.36 11.40
CA GLN A 205 6.49 15.01 12.75
C GLN A 205 5.87 16.22 13.44
N ARG A 206 5.01 15.94 14.42
CA ARG A 206 4.34 16.97 15.21
C ARG A 206 5.35 17.70 16.10
N MET A 207 5.31 19.03 16.10
CA MET A 207 6.08 19.88 17.00
C MET A 207 5.66 19.70 18.46
N VAL A 208 6.65 19.76 19.36
CA VAL A 208 6.49 19.58 20.80
C VAL A 208 6.06 20.89 21.45
N ASP A 209 5.01 20.84 22.27
CA ASP A 209 4.66 21.94 23.16
C ASP A 209 5.66 22.01 24.33
N ARG A 210 6.64 22.91 24.21
CA ARG A 210 7.71 23.09 25.20
C ARG A 210 7.21 23.65 26.54
N GLU A 211 6.12 24.40 26.56
CA GLU A 211 5.54 24.95 27.80
C GLU A 211 4.85 23.82 28.57
N ALA A 212 4.00 23.05 27.90
CA ALA A 212 3.36 21.88 28.49
C ALA A 212 4.39 20.85 28.99
N LYS A 213 5.43 20.55 28.20
CA LYS A 213 6.48 19.60 28.62
C LYS A 213 7.32 20.08 29.79
N ARG A 214 7.51 21.39 29.96
CA ARG A 214 8.13 21.95 31.19
C ARG A 214 7.20 21.79 32.40
N ALA A 215 5.90 22.02 32.22
CA ALA A 215 4.91 21.81 33.29
C ALA A 215 4.80 20.34 33.72
N GLU A 216 5.00 19.39 32.80
CA GLU A 216 5.12 17.95 33.09
C GLU A 216 6.45 17.56 33.80
N GLY A 217 7.31 18.51 34.15
CA GLY A 217 8.57 18.25 34.86
C GLY A 217 9.73 17.77 33.97
N LYS A 218 9.66 17.94 32.64
CA LYS A 218 10.80 17.61 31.77
C LYS A 218 11.94 18.62 32.00
N GLY A 219 13.15 18.10 32.21
CA GLY A 219 14.33 18.91 32.51
C GLY A 219 14.86 19.73 31.32
N VAL A 220 15.79 20.64 31.62
CA VAL A 220 16.38 21.60 30.65
C VAL A 220 16.98 20.93 29.42
N GLY A 221 17.54 19.72 29.56
CA GLY A 221 18.07 18.95 28.42
C GLY A 221 16.99 18.57 27.39
N TYR A 222 15.81 18.17 27.86
CA TYR A 222 14.67 17.87 26.99
C TYR A 222 14.15 19.13 26.30
N ASP A 223 14.09 20.26 27.02
CA ASP A 223 13.65 21.53 26.44
C ASP A 223 14.60 22.01 25.32
N ARG A 224 15.91 21.90 25.50
CA ARG A 224 16.92 22.19 24.46
C ARG A 224 16.77 21.28 23.25
N TRP A 225 16.54 19.99 23.47
CA TRP A 225 16.27 19.04 22.40
C TRP A 225 14.98 19.39 21.65
N ALA A 226 13.90 19.68 22.37
CA ALA A 226 12.60 20.03 21.80
C ALA A 226 12.68 21.33 20.99
N ALA A 227 13.49 22.30 21.41
CA ALA A 227 13.75 23.51 20.63
C ALA A 227 14.40 23.20 19.27
N LYS A 228 15.46 22.37 19.25
CA LYS A 228 16.13 21.95 18.02
C LYS A 228 15.23 21.07 17.14
N HIS A 229 14.46 20.18 17.75
CA HIS A 229 13.48 19.34 17.07
C HIS A 229 12.39 20.19 16.39
N ASN A 230 11.79 21.12 17.12
CA ASN A 230 10.76 21.99 16.57
C ASN A 230 11.29 22.85 15.44
N LEU A 231 12.51 23.40 15.54
CA LEU A 231 13.11 24.18 14.45
C LEU A 231 13.26 23.36 13.15
N LYS A 232 13.66 22.09 13.27
CA LYS A 232 13.69 21.16 12.13
C LYS A 232 12.30 20.88 11.57
N GLN A 233 11.31 20.64 12.43
CA GLN A 233 9.94 20.37 12.02
C GLN A 233 9.26 21.61 11.42
N MET A 234 9.59 22.82 11.89
CA MET A 234 9.12 24.07 11.29
C MET A 234 9.62 24.20 9.85
N ALA A 235 10.93 24.01 9.62
CA ALA A 235 11.51 24.04 8.28
C ALA A 235 10.86 22.99 7.37
N ALA A 236 10.72 21.75 7.84
CA ALA A 236 10.07 20.68 7.09
C ALA A 236 8.58 20.96 6.81
N THR A 237 7.87 21.58 7.75
CA THR A 237 6.46 21.97 7.61
C THR A 237 6.29 23.06 6.57
N VAL A 238 7.12 24.11 6.60
CA VAL A 238 7.06 25.19 5.60
C VAL A 238 7.38 24.64 4.21
N THR A 239 8.38 23.76 4.08
CA THR A 239 8.67 23.08 2.81
C THR A 239 7.49 22.23 2.33
N ALA A 240 6.87 21.44 3.21
CA ALA A 240 5.72 20.62 2.84
C ALA A 240 4.53 21.49 2.43
N TYR A 241 4.23 22.55 3.20
CA TYR A 241 3.15 23.49 2.91
C TYR A 241 3.32 24.16 1.53
N GLN A 242 4.54 24.59 1.19
CA GLN A 242 4.88 25.12 -0.13
C GLN A 242 4.77 24.06 -1.24
N GLN A 243 5.19 22.81 -0.99
CA GLN A 243 5.09 21.71 -1.95
C GLN A 243 3.65 21.33 -2.27
N TYR A 244 2.75 21.42 -1.29
CA TYR A 244 1.31 21.25 -1.49
C TYR A 244 0.66 22.42 -2.23
N GLY A 245 1.34 23.58 -2.31
CA GLY A 245 0.85 24.75 -3.03
C GLY A 245 -0.23 25.52 -2.29
N PHE A 246 -0.38 25.32 -0.97
CA PHE A 246 -1.36 26.07 -0.18
C PHE A 246 -1.00 27.55 -0.13
N SER A 247 -1.97 28.39 -0.45
CA SER A 247 -1.87 29.85 -0.42
C SER A 247 -2.37 30.43 0.91
N SER A 248 -3.20 29.69 1.65
CA SER A 248 -3.71 30.10 2.96
C SER A 248 -3.98 28.93 3.93
N PRO A 249 -4.01 29.17 5.25
CA PRO A 249 -4.35 28.13 6.23
C PRO A 249 -5.75 27.54 6.02
N GLU A 250 -6.70 28.32 5.49
CA GLU A 250 -8.04 27.84 5.16
C GLU A 250 -8.02 26.76 4.07
N GLU A 251 -7.18 26.90 3.03
CA GLU A 251 -7.02 25.87 2.00
C GLU A 251 -6.43 24.56 2.57
N LEU A 252 -5.55 24.66 3.56
CA LEU A 252 -5.02 23.49 4.29
C LEU A 252 -6.12 22.80 5.12
N ASP A 253 -7.05 23.57 5.70
CA ASP A 253 -8.18 23.04 6.48
C ASP A 253 -9.22 22.34 5.59
N GLU A 254 -9.49 22.92 4.42
CA GLU A 254 -10.31 22.29 3.38
C GLU A 254 -9.66 21.00 2.89
N ALA A 255 -8.35 21.00 2.59
CA ALA A 255 -7.61 19.80 2.20
C ALA A 255 -7.60 18.72 3.29
N CYS A 256 -7.44 19.10 4.57
CA CYS A 256 -7.56 18.18 5.70
C CYS A 256 -8.96 17.54 5.77
N SER A 257 -10.01 18.35 5.58
CA SER A 257 -11.40 17.91 5.62
C SER A 257 -11.73 16.97 4.46
N ALA A 258 -11.26 17.30 3.25
CA ALA A 258 -11.38 16.46 2.06
C ALA A 258 -10.64 15.12 2.23
N ALA A 259 -9.40 15.14 2.74
CA ALA A 259 -8.63 13.93 3.02
C ALA A 259 -9.30 13.05 4.09
N TYR A 260 -9.90 13.65 5.12
CA TYR A 260 -10.68 12.93 6.11
C TYR A 260 -11.92 12.27 5.49
N ALA A 261 -12.68 13.00 4.67
CA ALA A 261 -13.86 12.47 3.98
C ALA A 261 -13.49 11.29 3.07
N ALA A 262 -12.45 11.44 2.23
CA ALA A 262 -11.96 10.38 1.36
C ALA A 262 -11.49 9.13 2.15
N MET A 263 -10.82 9.33 3.29
CA MET A 263 -10.43 8.24 4.19
C MET A 263 -11.67 7.51 4.74
N GLN A 264 -12.70 8.24 5.19
CA GLN A 264 -13.92 7.65 5.72
C GLN A 264 -14.71 6.89 4.65
N GLU A 265 -14.76 7.42 3.43
CA GLU A 265 -15.38 6.76 2.28
C GLU A 265 -14.69 5.43 1.99
N SER A 266 -13.35 5.42 1.84
CA SER A 266 -12.60 4.17 1.62
C SER A 266 -12.76 3.15 2.76
N LEU A 267 -12.91 3.62 4.00
CA LEU A 267 -13.19 2.76 5.15
C LEU A 267 -14.60 2.16 5.08
N ALA A 268 -15.58 2.93 4.63
CA ALA A 268 -16.96 2.47 4.48
C ALA A 268 -17.07 1.43 3.35
N GLU A 269 -16.42 1.68 2.21
CA GLU A 269 -16.31 0.71 1.10
C GLU A 269 -15.63 -0.58 1.57
N LEU A 270 -14.50 -0.47 2.28
CA LEU A 270 -13.79 -1.62 2.81
C LEU A 270 -14.67 -2.44 3.76
N LYS A 271 -15.40 -1.79 4.68
CA LYS A 271 -16.34 -2.47 5.59
C LYS A 271 -17.45 -3.18 4.84
N GLN A 272 -17.93 -2.61 3.73
CA GLN A 272 -18.95 -3.23 2.91
C GLN A 272 -18.40 -4.49 2.22
N VAL A 273 -17.19 -4.45 1.66
CA VAL A 273 -16.50 -5.61 1.08
C VAL A 273 -16.23 -6.68 2.15
N GLU A 274 -15.81 -6.29 3.35
CA GLU A 274 -15.62 -7.23 4.46
C GLU A 274 -16.92 -7.92 4.87
N LYS A 275 -18.02 -7.17 4.92
CA LYS A 275 -19.35 -7.71 5.22
C LYS A 275 -19.81 -8.70 4.16
N THR A 276 -19.66 -8.37 2.87
CA THR A 276 -20.03 -9.28 1.78
C THR A 276 -19.15 -10.53 1.79
N LEU A 277 -17.84 -10.38 1.98
CA LEU A 277 -16.89 -11.48 2.10
C LEU A 277 -17.26 -12.43 3.25
N ASN A 278 -17.57 -11.90 4.43
CA ASN A 278 -17.99 -12.71 5.58
C ASN A 278 -19.30 -13.46 5.30
N GLY A 279 -20.29 -12.79 4.70
CA GLY A 279 -21.54 -13.43 4.29
C GLY A 279 -21.33 -14.56 3.26
N LYS A 280 -20.42 -14.38 2.29
CA LYS A 280 -20.08 -15.40 1.30
C LYS A 280 -19.31 -16.57 1.92
N LYS A 281 -18.35 -16.31 2.82
CA LYS A 281 -17.65 -17.36 3.59
C LYS A 281 -18.63 -18.18 4.44
N GLU A 282 -19.61 -17.54 5.08
CA GLU A 282 -20.63 -18.26 5.85
C GLU A 282 -21.56 -19.07 4.95
N LEU A 283 -22.03 -18.50 3.83
CA LEU A 283 -22.81 -19.23 2.83
C LEU A 283 -22.04 -20.47 2.31
N GLN A 284 -20.75 -20.32 2.03
CA GLN A 284 -19.89 -21.43 1.61
C GLN A 284 -19.83 -22.55 2.65
N ARG A 285 -19.71 -22.20 3.94
CA ARG A 285 -19.74 -23.19 5.04
C ARG A 285 -21.07 -23.92 5.10
N GLN A 286 -22.19 -23.21 5.00
CA GLN A 286 -23.53 -23.80 5.04
C GLN A 286 -23.80 -24.70 3.84
N VAL A 287 -23.38 -24.29 2.63
CA VAL A 287 -23.45 -25.13 1.41
C VAL A 287 -22.63 -26.41 1.58
N LEU A 288 -21.42 -26.31 2.14
CA LEU A 288 -20.57 -27.47 2.38
C LEU A 288 -21.19 -28.42 3.43
N ALA A 289 -21.69 -27.87 4.55
CA ALA A 289 -22.36 -28.63 5.60
C ALA A 289 -23.60 -29.38 5.05
N TYR A 290 -24.45 -28.69 4.28
CA TYR A 290 -25.62 -29.29 3.66
C TYR A 290 -25.25 -30.36 2.62
N SER A 291 -24.22 -30.12 1.81
CA SER A 291 -23.74 -31.09 0.82
C SER A 291 -23.23 -32.38 1.48
N LYS A 292 -22.49 -32.27 2.58
CA LYS A 292 -21.97 -33.43 3.34
C LYS A 292 -23.06 -34.34 3.89
N THR A 293 -24.20 -33.78 4.27
CA THR A 293 -25.35 -34.56 4.80
C THR A 293 -26.17 -35.25 3.71
N ARG A 294 -25.88 -35.01 2.42
CA ARG A 294 -26.64 -35.56 1.30
C ARG A 294 -26.72 -37.10 1.31
N PRO A 295 -25.63 -37.87 1.52
CA PRO A 295 -25.71 -39.33 1.52
C PRO A 295 -26.64 -39.88 2.61
N VAL A 296 -26.62 -39.28 3.80
CA VAL A 296 -27.50 -39.65 4.93
C VAL A 296 -28.96 -39.37 4.59
N ARG A 297 -29.23 -38.21 4.00
CA ARG A 297 -30.60 -37.82 3.62
C ARG A 297 -31.16 -38.67 2.50
N ASP A 298 -30.33 -39.05 1.53
CA ASP A 298 -30.72 -39.96 0.46
C ASP A 298 -30.88 -41.40 1.00
N GLY A 299 -30.05 -41.83 1.95
CA GLY A 299 -30.19 -43.10 2.66
C GLY A 299 -31.49 -43.23 3.48
N LEU A 300 -32.01 -42.13 4.03
CA LEU A 300 -33.32 -42.11 4.67
C LEU A 300 -34.47 -42.32 3.66
N LYS A 301 -34.35 -41.79 2.44
CA LYS A 301 -35.37 -41.99 1.38
C LYS A 301 -35.43 -43.44 0.91
N GLN A 302 -34.31 -44.16 0.98
CA GLN A 302 -34.22 -45.58 0.62
C GLN A 302 -34.89 -46.51 1.64
N GLN A 303 -35.13 -46.04 2.87
CA GLN A 303 -35.83 -46.82 3.89
C GLN A 303 -37.32 -46.95 3.53
N LYS A 304 -37.83 -48.18 3.40
CA LYS A 304 -39.21 -48.44 3.01
C LYS A 304 -40.18 -48.44 4.20
N ASN A 305 -39.73 -48.89 5.37
CA ASN A 305 -40.59 -49.10 6.55
C ASN A 305 -40.51 -47.91 7.53
N ALA A 306 -41.63 -47.55 8.16
CA ALA A 306 -41.69 -46.45 9.13
C ALA A 306 -40.77 -46.66 10.34
N LYS A 307 -40.70 -47.89 10.87
CA LYS A 307 -39.78 -48.28 11.96
C LYS A 307 -38.31 -48.14 11.55
N ALA A 308 -37.98 -48.51 10.31
CA ALA A 308 -36.63 -48.36 9.76
C ALA A 308 -36.26 -46.88 9.55
N LYS A 309 -37.19 -46.04 9.09
CA LYS A 309 -36.99 -44.58 8.99
C LYS A 309 -36.73 -43.93 10.35
N ALA A 310 -37.48 -44.33 11.39
CA ALA A 310 -37.29 -43.80 12.74
C ALA A 310 -35.93 -44.19 13.33
N ALA A 311 -35.56 -45.48 13.25
CA ALA A 311 -34.25 -45.94 13.70
C ALA A 311 -33.10 -45.29 12.92
N TYR A 312 -33.27 -45.07 11.61
CA TYR A 312 -32.29 -44.38 10.77
C TYR A 312 -32.12 -42.90 11.18
N ARG A 313 -33.23 -42.18 11.43
CA ARG A 313 -33.16 -40.80 11.92
C ARG A 313 -32.45 -40.71 13.28
N GLN A 314 -32.74 -41.62 14.19
CA GLN A 314 -32.10 -41.66 15.50
C GLN A 314 -30.59 -41.96 15.37
N LYS A 315 -30.21 -42.86 14.45
CA LYS A 315 -28.80 -43.20 14.20
C LYS A 315 -27.99 -42.02 13.62
N TYR A 316 -28.60 -41.19 12.78
CA TYR A 316 -27.93 -40.07 12.10
C TYR A 316 -28.49 -38.70 12.53
N GLU A 317 -28.94 -38.60 13.78
CA GLU A 317 -29.63 -37.41 14.30
C GLU A 317 -28.80 -36.14 14.13
N SER A 318 -27.49 -36.20 14.40
CA SER A 318 -26.56 -35.08 14.22
C SER A 318 -26.52 -34.56 12.79
N ASP A 319 -26.48 -35.45 11.79
CA ASP A 319 -26.45 -35.05 10.38
C ASP A 319 -27.76 -34.41 9.94
N PHE A 320 -28.89 -34.87 10.49
CA PHE A 320 -30.19 -34.24 10.24
C PHE A 320 -30.29 -32.86 10.88
N ILE A 321 -29.75 -32.66 12.09
CA ILE A 321 -29.68 -31.34 12.74
C ILE A 321 -28.83 -30.38 11.90
N ILE A 322 -27.65 -30.81 11.43
CA ILE A 322 -26.77 -29.99 10.57
C ILE A 322 -27.50 -29.62 9.26
N ALA A 323 -28.16 -30.59 8.64
CA ALA A 323 -28.89 -30.36 7.39
C ALA A 323 -30.06 -29.38 7.57
N ASP A 324 -30.80 -29.50 8.68
CA ASP A 324 -31.94 -28.63 8.97
C ASP A 324 -31.49 -27.21 9.34
N ALA A 325 -30.40 -27.08 10.10
CA ALA A 325 -29.79 -25.79 10.40
C ALA A 325 -29.34 -25.07 9.11
N ALA A 326 -28.66 -25.76 8.20
CA ALA A 326 -28.26 -25.19 6.92
C ALA A 326 -29.47 -24.85 6.03
N ALA A 327 -30.50 -25.70 6.00
CA ALA A 327 -31.74 -25.44 5.26
C ALA A 327 -32.52 -24.24 5.82
N ARG A 328 -32.51 -24.05 7.15
CA ARG A 328 -33.06 -22.87 7.81
C ARG A 328 -32.29 -21.62 7.43
N TYR A 329 -30.96 -21.65 7.46
CA TYR A 329 -30.12 -20.55 7.01
C TYR A 329 -30.44 -20.14 5.56
N PHE A 330 -30.59 -21.09 4.64
CA PHE A 330 -30.95 -20.77 3.24
C PHE A 330 -32.32 -20.10 3.14
N ARG A 331 -33.32 -20.56 3.91
CA ARG A 331 -34.66 -19.95 3.93
C ARG A 331 -34.62 -18.52 4.49
N GLU A 332 -33.94 -18.31 5.61
CA GLU A 332 -33.81 -16.99 6.25
C GLU A 332 -33.08 -15.98 5.36
N ASN A 333 -32.15 -16.44 4.52
CA ASN A 333 -31.40 -15.61 3.58
C ASN A 333 -32.03 -15.56 2.16
N GLY A 334 -33.24 -16.10 1.97
CA GLY A 334 -33.94 -16.07 0.67
C GLY A 334 -33.26 -16.85 -0.46
N ILE A 335 -32.40 -17.82 -0.11
CA ILE A 335 -31.60 -18.59 -1.05
C ILE A 335 -32.42 -19.77 -1.56
N SER A 336 -33.01 -19.61 -2.75
CA SER A 336 -33.81 -20.65 -3.42
C SER A 336 -32.98 -21.60 -4.27
N LYS A 337 -31.88 -21.11 -4.85
CA LYS A 337 -30.92 -21.90 -5.66
C LYS A 337 -29.55 -21.84 -5.01
N LEU A 338 -29.02 -23.02 -4.65
CA LEU A 338 -27.70 -23.12 -4.05
C LEU A 338 -26.63 -22.91 -5.12
N PRO A 339 -25.75 -21.90 -4.98
CA PRO A 339 -24.62 -21.74 -5.88
C PRO A 339 -23.65 -22.92 -5.74
N SER A 340 -22.92 -23.20 -6.81
CA SER A 340 -21.85 -24.20 -6.78
C SER A 340 -20.74 -23.75 -5.82
N TYR A 341 -20.18 -24.69 -5.07
CA TYR A 341 -19.06 -24.43 -4.17
C TYR A 341 -17.87 -23.78 -4.89
N LYS A 342 -17.57 -24.20 -6.12
CA LYS A 342 -16.51 -23.60 -6.95
C LYS A 342 -16.80 -22.15 -7.32
N ALA A 343 -18.06 -21.82 -7.60
CA ALA A 343 -18.46 -20.44 -7.91
C ALA A 343 -18.32 -19.55 -6.67
N LEU A 344 -18.80 -20.01 -5.50
CA LEU A 344 -18.60 -19.30 -4.24
C LEU A 344 -17.13 -19.09 -3.90
N GLN A 345 -16.28 -20.09 -4.14
CA GLN A 345 -14.85 -19.95 -3.92
C GLN A 345 -14.24 -18.85 -4.79
N ALA A 346 -14.54 -18.86 -6.10
CA ALA A 346 -14.01 -17.85 -7.02
C ALA A 346 -14.45 -16.43 -6.61
N GLU A 347 -15.72 -16.27 -6.22
CA GLU A 347 -16.23 -14.99 -5.71
C GLU A 347 -15.52 -14.54 -4.42
N ILE A 348 -15.28 -15.47 -3.48
CA ILE A 348 -14.54 -15.20 -2.24
C ILE A 348 -13.10 -14.76 -2.56
N GLU A 349 -12.43 -15.42 -3.50
CA GLU A 349 -11.07 -15.07 -3.92
C GLU A 349 -11.02 -13.67 -4.54
N THR A 350 -11.98 -13.31 -5.39
CA THR A 350 -12.10 -11.94 -5.92
C THR A 350 -12.35 -10.90 -4.83
N LEU A 351 -13.24 -11.19 -3.86
CA LEU A 351 -13.51 -10.29 -2.74
C LEU A 351 -12.30 -10.13 -1.81
N ILE A 352 -11.46 -11.16 -1.65
CA ILE A 352 -10.21 -11.06 -0.89
C ILE A 352 -9.22 -10.12 -1.61
N GLN A 353 -9.11 -10.23 -2.93
CA GLN A 353 -8.26 -9.34 -3.73
C GLN A 353 -8.74 -7.89 -3.63
N GLU A 354 -10.05 -7.67 -3.76
CA GLU A 354 -10.68 -6.35 -3.61
C GLU A 354 -10.52 -5.77 -2.20
N LYS A 355 -10.66 -6.59 -1.16
CA LYS A 355 -10.42 -6.18 0.22
C LYS A 355 -8.96 -5.76 0.42
N ASN A 356 -8.01 -6.51 -0.13
CA ASN A 356 -6.59 -6.22 0.02
C ASN A 356 -6.19 -4.94 -0.72
N SER A 357 -6.71 -4.71 -1.94
CA SER A 357 -6.49 -3.46 -2.67
C SER A 357 -7.17 -2.28 -1.96
N GLY A 358 -8.42 -2.44 -1.50
CA GLY A 358 -9.16 -1.43 -0.73
C GLY A 358 -8.47 -1.07 0.59
N TYR A 359 -7.88 -2.04 1.28
CA TYR A 359 -7.10 -1.76 2.50
C TYR A 359 -5.85 -0.92 2.22
N ASN A 360 -5.16 -1.18 1.10
CA ASN A 360 -4.00 -0.38 0.69
C ASN A 360 -4.40 1.07 0.35
N ASP A 361 -5.54 1.26 -0.32
CA ASP A 361 -6.09 2.59 -0.61
C ASP A 361 -6.47 3.34 0.67
N TYR A 362 -7.24 2.71 1.56
CA TYR A 362 -7.56 3.27 2.88
C TYR A 362 -6.31 3.64 3.67
N ARG A 363 -5.28 2.79 3.67
CA ARG A 363 -4.00 3.07 4.34
C ARG A 363 -3.31 4.29 3.75
N ALA A 364 -3.27 4.41 2.42
CA ALA A 364 -2.67 5.57 1.76
C ALA A 364 -3.42 6.87 2.12
N LYS A 365 -4.76 6.86 2.03
CA LYS A 365 -5.61 8.00 2.41
C LYS A 365 -5.47 8.37 3.89
N ARG A 366 -5.35 7.37 4.77
CA ARG A 366 -5.11 7.59 6.21
C ARG A 366 -3.74 8.22 6.49
N GLU A 367 -2.69 7.79 5.80
CA GLU A 367 -1.37 8.41 5.95
C GLU A 367 -1.36 9.85 5.40
N GLU A 368 -2.05 10.11 4.29
CA GLU A 368 -2.18 11.48 3.76
C GLU A 368 -2.95 12.39 4.72
N TYR A 369 -4.10 11.94 5.23
CA TYR A 369 -4.83 12.66 6.26
C TYR A 369 -3.96 12.96 7.50
N ARG A 370 -3.21 11.97 8.00
CA ARG A 370 -2.30 12.16 9.13
C ARG A 370 -1.21 13.19 8.82
N ARG A 371 -0.68 13.17 7.60
CA ARG A 371 0.36 14.10 7.16
C ARG A 371 -0.18 15.52 7.10
N LEU A 372 -1.32 15.75 6.46
CA LEU A 372 -1.98 17.06 6.40
C LEU A 372 -2.36 17.56 7.80
N GLN A 373 -2.89 16.70 8.67
CA GLN A 373 -3.19 17.05 10.07
C GLN A 373 -1.93 17.47 10.84
N THR A 374 -0.79 16.84 10.55
CA THR A 374 0.50 17.22 11.15
C THR A 374 0.99 18.56 10.62
N VAL A 375 0.86 18.83 9.31
CA VAL A 375 1.15 20.16 8.73
C VAL A 375 0.29 21.22 9.41
N LYS A 376 -1.02 20.99 9.49
CA LYS A 376 -1.97 21.91 10.12
C LYS A 376 -1.58 22.22 11.56
N GLY A 377 -1.39 21.19 12.38
CA GLY A 377 -1.02 21.38 13.79
C GLY A 377 0.32 22.12 13.98
N ASN A 378 1.29 21.92 13.07
CA ASN A 378 2.56 22.63 13.11
C ASN A 378 2.40 24.09 12.65
N ILE A 379 1.66 24.37 11.57
CA ILE A 379 1.36 25.73 11.10
C ILE A 379 0.61 26.52 12.19
N ASP A 380 -0.40 25.92 12.83
CA ASP A 380 -1.12 26.53 13.95
C ASP A 380 -0.15 26.95 15.07
N GLN A 381 0.80 26.08 15.45
CA GLN A 381 1.83 26.41 16.45
C GLN A 381 2.81 27.50 16.01
N ILE A 382 3.18 27.54 14.72
CA ILE A 382 4.07 28.57 14.16
C ILE A 382 3.37 29.93 14.21
N LEU A 383 2.14 30.01 13.70
CA LEU A 383 1.34 31.24 13.68
C LEU A 383 0.99 31.71 15.10
N HIS A 384 0.70 30.79 16.03
CA HIS A 384 0.43 31.16 17.43
C HIS A 384 1.68 31.67 18.17
N ARG A 385 2.88 31.21 17.80
CA ARG A 385 4.13 31.77 18.33
C ARG A 385 4.38 33.20 17.87
N GLU A 386 4.07 33.52 16.63
CA GLU A 386 4.20 34.88 16.09
C GLU A 386 3.22 35.86 16.76
N ARG A 387 2.07 35.38 17.23
CA ARG A 387 1.06 36.17 17.95
C ARG A 387 1.39 36.43 19.42
N LYS A 388 2.29 35.68 20.05
CA LYS A 388 2.75 36.00 21.42
C LYS A 388 3.69 37.21 21.33
N PRO A 389 3.39 38.36 21.97
CA PRO A 389 4.32 39.48 21.97
C PRO A 389 5.64 38.99 22.56
N VAL A 390 6.72 39.17 21.81
CA VAL A 390 8.08 39.01 22.31
C VAL A 390 8.21 40.03 23.43
N LYS A 391 8.00 39.61 24.68
CA LYS A 391 8.44 40.39 25.83
C LYS A 391 9.95 40.51 25.66
N ARG A 392 10.41 41.64 25.15
CA ARG A 392 11.82 42.04 25.24
C ARG A 392 12.15 41.92 26.71
N GLN A 393 12.92 40.89 27.06
CA GLN A 393 13.63 40.89 28.32
C GLN A 393 14.67 41.99 28.19
N GLU A 394 14.30 43.19 28.62
CA GLU A 394 15.29 44.17 29.03
C GLU A 394 16.17 43.50 30.07
N GLN A 395 17.46 43.49 29.77
CA GLN A 395 18.50 43.06 30.68
C GLN A 395 18.49 44.02 31.87
N GLU A 396 17.98 43.56 33.00
CA GLU A 396 18.41 44.03 34.31
C GLU A 396 19.13 42.88 35.01
N ARG A 397 20.45 42.82 34.80
CA ARG A 397 21.50 42.82 35.84
C ARG A 397 22.86 42.49 35.25
#